data_AF-A0A382W1D8-F1
#
_entry.id   AF-A0A382W1D8-F1
#
_cell.length_a   1.000
_cell.length_b   1.000
_cell.length_c   1.000
_cell.angle_alpha   90.00
_cell.angle_beta   90.00
_cell.angle_gamma   90.00
#
_symmetry.space_group_name_H-M   'P 1'
#
loop_
_entity.id
_entity.type
_entity.pdbx_description
1 polymer ?
#
loop_
_entity_poly.entity_id
_entity_poly.type
_entity_poly.pdbx_seq_one_letter_code
_entity_poly.pdbx_strand_id
1 'polypeptide(L)'
;MRAWLVVIALLAVVATALPSTPAAQRGQQPPESTTEDLLEGLRPAKGREVVLQNCVLCHSTAIILSSYMSRNRWDEVITWMQNEHDLWPLEAGDRALILDYLETTQGESAFDDDQLNPQSSPWAWPLYRPNPIWQ
;
A
#
# COMPACT_ATOMS: atom_id res chain seq x y z
N MET A 1 -5.60 41.68 -76.70
CA MET A 1 -6.38 40.42 -76.80
C MET A 1 -6.62 39.93 -75.38
N ARG A 2 -7.86 39.49 -75.08
CA ARG A 2 -8.39 39.27 -73.73
C ARG A 2 -7.91 37.95 -73.11
N ALA A 3 -8.02 37.89 -71.79
CA ALA A 3 -8.18 36.70 -70.92
C ALA A 3 -6.91 35.98 -70.44
N TRP A 4 -6.81 35.46 -69.22
CA TRP A 4 -7.65 35.38 -68.01
C TRP A 4 -6.72 34.95 -66.84
N LEU A 5 -7.08 35.37 -65.62
CA LEU A 5 -6.94 34.69 -64.31
C LEU A 5 -5.75 33.74 -64.07
N VAL A 6 -4.87 34.09 -63.12
CA VAL A 6 -4.54 33.20 -61.98
C VAL A 6 -4.28 34.06 -60.75
N VAL A 7 -5.20 34.03 -59.79
CA VAL A 7 -5.02 34.56 -58.43
C VAL A 7 -4.21 33.52 -57.66
N ILE A 8 -2.92 33.79 -57.40
CA ILE A 8 -2.11 32.96 -56.51
C ILE A 8 -2.13 33.62 -55.13
N ALA A 9 -2.93 33.05 -54.25
CA ALA A 9 -3.03 33.46 -52.86
C ALA A 9 -1.69 33.25 -52.13
N LEU A 10 -1.17 34.34 -51.58
CA LEU A 10 -0.02 34.36 -50.67
C LEU A 10 -0.40 33.71 -49.34
N LEU A 11 0.29 32.62 -48.97
CA LEU A 11 0.34 32.15 -47.59
C LEU A 11 1.80 32.18 -47.12
N ALA A 12 2.16 33.29 -46.49
CA ALA A 12 3.39 33.42 -45.72
C ALA A 12 3.22 32.67 -44.40
N VAL A 13 3.92 31.56 -44.23
CA VAL A 13 4.04 30.85 -42.95
C VAL A 13 5.07 31.60 -42.10
N VAL A 14 4.60 32.43 -41.17
CA VAL A 14 5.44 33.02 -40.12
C VAL A 14 5.60 31.97 -39.02
N ALA A 15 6.78 31.34 -38.97
CA ALA A 15 7.15 30.40 -37.92
C ALA A 15 7.52 31.17 -36.64
N THR A 16 6.61 31.25 -35.67
CA THR A 16 6.91 31.75 -34.33
C THR A 16 7.55 30.63 -33.49
N ALA A 17 8.84 30.76 -33.17
CA ALA A 17 9.53 29.88 -32.23
C ALA A 17 8.97 30.09 -30.81
N LEU A 18 8.50 29.02 -30.17
CA LEU A 18 8.09 29.02 -28.77
C LEU A 18 9.29 28.71 -27.86
N PRO A 19 9.47 29.41 -26.72
CA PRO A 19 10.50 29.06 -25.75
C PRO A 19 10.12 27.76 -25.04
N SER A 20 11.05 26.80 -25.01
CA SER A 20 10.91 25.56 -24.24
C SER A 20 11.05 25.85 -22.75
N THR A 21 9.97 25.67 -22.00
CA THR A 21 9.99 25.65 -20.53
C THR A 21 10.89 24.52 -20.02
N PRO A 22 11.71 24.74 -18.98
CA PRO A 22 12.53 23.68 -18.42
C PRO A 22 11.62 22.67 -17.72
N ALA A 23 11.83 21.38 -18.00
CA ALA A 23 11.19 20.30 -17.28
C ALA A 23 11.60 20.40 -15.81
N ALA A 24 10.66 20.78 -14.95
CA ALA A 24 10.80 20.65 -13.51
C ALA A 24 11.18 19.19 -13.22
N GLN A 25 12.38 18.99 -12.70
CA GLN A 25 12.80 17.68 -12.20
C GLN A 25 11.81 17.29 -11.12
N ARG A 26 10.94 16.34 -11.46
CA ARG A 26 10.07 15.63 -10.53
C ARG A 26 11.01 14.99 -9.52
N GLY A 27 11.18 15.66 -8.39
CA GLY A 27 11.94 15.15 -7.27
C GLY A 27 11.43 13.78 -6.90
N GLN A 28 12.34 12.91 -6.46
CA GLN A 28 12.07 11.65 -5.76
C GLN A 28 10.76 11.75 -4.97
N GLN A 29 9.68 11.25 -5.54
CA GLN A 29 8.48 10.92 -4.78
C GLN A 29 8.87 9.69 -3.93
N PRO A 30 8.57 9.67 -2.62
CA PRO A 30 8.60 8.44 -1.83
C PRO A 30 7.84 7.34 -2.61
N PRO A 31 8.28 6.07 -2.56
CA PRO A 31 7.67 5.01 -3.37
C PRO A 31 6.16 5.04 -3.13
N GLU A 32 5.43 5.35 -4.18
CA GLU A 32 3.97 5.34 -4.21
C GLU A 32 3.55 3.89 -3.96
N SER A 33 2.83 3.64 -2.86
CA SER A 33 2.34 2.31 -2.49
C SER A 33 1.62 1.70 -3.68
N THR A 34 2.13 0.59 -4.22
CA THR A 34 1.54 -0.08 -5.37
C THR A 34 0.19 -0.69 -5.00
N THR A 35 -0.65 -1.01 -6.00
CA THR A 35 -1.91 -1.72 -5.75
C THR A 35 -1.66 -3.06 -5.04
N GLU A 36 -0.53 -3.72 -5.27
CA GLU A 36 -0.08 -4.89 -4.52
C GLU A 36 0.12 -4.56 -3.03
N ASP A 37 0.77 -3.44 -2.70
CA ASP A 37 0.91 -2.97 -1.30
C ASP A 37 -0.42 -2.76 -0.58
N LEU A 38 -1.47 -2.40 -1.32
CA LEU A 38 -2.82 -2.22 -0.79
C LEU A 38 -3.61 -3.55 -0.70
N LEU A 39 -3.25 -4.56 -1.51
CA LEU A 39 -3.99 -5.82 -1.61
C LEU A 39 -3.78 -6.72 -0.40
N GLU A 40 -2.61 -6.74 0.21
CA GLU A 40 -2.41 -7.50 1.46
C GLU A 40 -2.84 -6.73 2.72
N GLY A 41 -3.09 -5.42 2.61
CA GLY A 41 -3.62 -4.58 3.69
C GLY A 41 -2.73 -4.45 4.93
N LEU A 42 -1.53 -5.03 4.92
CA LEU A 42 -0.54 -4.97 6.00
C LEU A 42 0.23 -3.65 5.96
N ARG A 43 0.46 -3.03 7.13
CA ARG A 43 1.20 -1.76 7.27
C ARG A 43 2.61 -1.88 6.64
N PRO A 44 3.07 -0.93 5.81
CA PRO A 44 4.39 -0.99 5.19
C PRO A 44 5.50 -0.74 6.22
N ALA A 45 5.95 -1.78 6.92
CA ALA A 45 7.00 -1.73 7.93
C ALA A 45 8.03 -2.86 7.74
N LYS A 46 9.20 -2.70 8.37
CA LYS A 46 10.29 -3.69 8.33
C LYS A 46 9.78 -5.04 8.85
N GLY A 47 9.97 -6.09 8.07
CA GLY A 47 9.50 -7.44 8.40
C GLY A 47 8.20 -7.85 7.72
N ARG A 48 7.47 -6.92 7.07
CA ARG A 48 6.23 -7.22 6.34
C ARG A 48 6.41 -8.36 5.34
N GLU A 49 7.47 -8.33 4.55
CA GLU A 49 7.71 -9.35 3.53
C GLU A 49 7.84 -10.76 4.13
N VAL A 50 8.54 -10.88 5.25
CA VAL A 50 8.70 -12.18 5.94
C VAL A 50 7.37 -12.66 6.50
N VAL A 51 6.51 -11.75 6.99
CA VAL A 51 5.13 -12.09 7.37
C VAL A 51 4.32 -12.55 6.17
N LEU A 52 4.41 -11.85 5.03
CA LEU A 52 3.70 -12.26 3.81
C LEU A 52 4.13 -13.64 3.34
N GLN A 53 5.43 -13.94 3.36
CA GLN A 53 5.93 -15.25 2.92
C GLN A 53 5.52 -16.41 3.85
N ASN A 54 5.30 -16.15 5.15
CA ASN A 54 5.08 -17.22 6.13
C ASN A 54 3.64 -17.32 6.65
N CYS A 55 2.90 -16.22 6.71
CA CYS A 55 1.63 -16.15 7.43
C CYS A 55 0.39 -16.14 6.53
N VAL A 56 0.54 -15.98 5.21
CA VAL A 56 -0.59 -15.88 4.28
C VAL A 56 -0.83 -17.15 3.46
N LEU A 57 -0.01 -18.20 3.67
CA LEU A 57 -0.15 -19.46 2.92
C LEU A 57 -1.37 -20.28 3.34
N CYS A 58 -1.85 -20.11 4.58
CA CYS A 58 -2.94 -20.90 5.14
C CYS A 58 -4.25 -20.10 5.31
N HIS A 59 -4.16 -18.78 5.48
CA HIS A 59 -5.30 -17.89 5.67
C HIS A 59 -4.99 -16.47 5.18
N SER A 60 -6.01 -15.63 5.04
CA SER A 60 -5.81 -14.24 4.63
C SER A 60 -5.16 -13.39 5.72
N THR A 61 -4.61 -12.23 5.33
CA THR A 61 -4.07 -11.22 6.25
C THR A 61 -5.13 -10.58 7.15
N ALA A 62 -6.42 -10.77 6.84
CA ALA A 62 -7.52 -10.22 7.64
C ALA A 62 -7.48 -10.69 9.10
N ILE A 63 -7.06 -11.93 9.36
CA ILE A 63 -6.92 -12.45 10.74
C ILE A 63 -5.86 -11.65 11.50
N ILE A 64 -4.71 -11.38 10.87
CA ILE A 64 -3.63 -10.58 11.46
C ILE A 64 -4.14 -9.16 11.74
N LEU A 65 -4.80 -8.52 10.76
CA LEU A 65 -5.31 -7.15 10.87
C LEU A 65 -6.40 -6.97 11.93
N SER A 66 -7.14 -8.04 12.25
CA SER A 66 -8.17 -8.05 13.29
C SER A 66 -7.65 -8.37 14.69
N SER A 67 -6.36 -8.72 14.83
CA SER A 67 -5.78 -9.20 16.09
C SER A 67 -4.76 -8.20 16.62
N TYR A 68 -4.90 -7.84 17.90
CA TYR A 68 -3.95 -6.97 18.61
C TYR A 68 -3.54 -7.66 19.91
N MET A 69 -2.25 -7.92 20.06
CA MET A 69 -1.73 -8.76 21.13
C MET A 69 -0.32 -8.32 21.52
N SER A 70 0.11 -8.60 22.76
CA SER A 70 1.51 -8.42 23.14
C SER A 70 2.43 -9.33 22.34
N ARG A 71 3.71 -8.96 22.25
CA ARG A 71 4.75 -9.77 21.58
C ARG A 71 4.77 -11.23 22.07
N ASN A 72 4.71 -11.44 23.38
CA ASN A 72 4.72 -12.78 23.97
C ASN A 72 3.51 -13.60 23.52
N ARG A 73 2.34 -12.96 23.42
CA ARG A 73 1.13 -13.64 22.95
C ARG A 73 1.20 -13.97 21.46
N TRP A 74 1.80 -13.10 20.64
CA TRP A 74 2.11 -13.44 19.25
C TRP A 74 3.08 -14.62 19.12
N ASP A 75 4.10 -14.67 19.99
CA ASP A 75 5.06 -15.79 20.05
C ASP A 75 4.37 -17.12 20.38
N GLU A 76 3.45 -17.11 21.34
CA GLU A 76 2.62 -18.25 21.68
C GLU A 76 1.74 -18.69 20.50
N VAL A 77 1.14 -17.75 19.77
CA VAL A 77 0.31 -18.05 18.59
C VAL A 77 1.14 -18.69 17.48
N ILE A 78 2.34 -18.16 17.19
CA ILE A 78 3.26 -18.77 16.22
C ILE A 78 3.64 -20.18 16.65
N THR A 79 3.98 -20.37 17.92
CA THR A 79 4.31 -21.69 18.49
C THR A 79 3.14 -22.66 18.36
N TRP A 80 1.92 -22.20 18.64
CA TRP A 80 0.71 -22.99 18.50
C TRP A 80 0.45 -23.38 17.04
N MET A 81 0.64 -22.46 16.09
CA MET A 81 0.54 -22.78 14.66
C MET A 81 1.58 -23.82 14.21
N GLN A 82 2.80 -23.77 14.77
CA GLN A 82 3.84 -24.77 14.46
C GLN A 82 3.51 -26.15 15.03
N ASN A 83 2.89 -26.20 16.21
CA ASN A 83 2.56 -27.46 16.88
C ASN A 83 1.28 -28.11 16.35
N GLU A 84 0.25 -27.32 16.06
CA GLU A 84 -1.12 -27.81 15.81
C GLU A 84 -1.62 -27.59 14.39
N HIS A 85 -0.95 -26.73 13.61
CA HIS A 85 -1.41 -26.32 12.28
C HIS A 85 -0.32 -26.44 11.19
N ASP A 86 0.71 -27.24 11.46
CA ASP A 86 1.79 -27.57 10.52
C ASP A 86 2.51 -26.34 9.93
N LEU A 87 2.54 -25.21 10.65
CA LEU A 87 3.44 -24.13 10.29
C LEU A 87 4.88 -24.64 10.42
N TRP A 88 5.67 -24.48 9.37
CA TRP A 88 7.03 -24.99 9.37
C TRP A 88 7.91 -24.31 10.44
N PRO A 89 9.01 -24.94 10.84
CA PRO A 89 10.01 -24.30 11.69
C PRO A 89 10.54 -23.03 11.01
N LEU A 90 10.31 -21.89 11.64
CA LEU A 90 10.86 -20.60 11.21
C LEU A 90 12.30 -20.50 11.68
N GLU A 91 13.18 -19.94 10.85
CA GLU A 91 14.52 -19.59 11.30
C GLU A 91 14.45 -18.57 12.44
N ALA A 92 15.42 -18.61 13.36
CA ALA A 92 15.41 -17.74 14.53
C ALA A 92 15.39 -16.25 14.16
N GLY A 93 16.08 -15.87 13.07
CA GLY A 93 16.08 -14.50 12.54
C GLY A 93 14.71 -14.09 11.99
N ASP A 94 14.08 -14.96 11.21
CA ASP A 94 12.77 -14.70 10.62
C ASP A 94 11.68 -14.61 11.70
N ARG A 95 11.69 -15.51 12.68
CA ARG A 95 10.74 -15.47 13.80
C ARG A 95 10.87 -14.18 14.60
N ALA A 96 12.11 -13.74 14.89
CA ALA A 96 12.34 -12.47 15.56
C ALA A 96 11.82 -11.29 14.73
N LEU A 97 12.07 -11.29 13.42
CA LEU A 97 11.63 -10.22 12.53
C LEU A 97 10.10 -10.16 12.37
N ILE A 98 9.44 -11.31 12.30
CA ILE A 98 7.98 -11.42 12.32
C ILE A 98 7.42 -10.83 13.62
N LEU A 99 7.98 -11.19 14.78
CA LEU A 99 7.52 -10.68 16.07
C LEU A 99 7.74 -9.18 16.21
N ASP A 100 8.88 -8.65 15.77
CA ASP A 100 9.16 -7.21 15.76
C ASP A 100 8.12 -6.46 14.91
N TYR A 101 7.80 -7.01 13.73
CA TYR A 101 6.77 -6.45 12.87
C TYR A 101 5.41 -6.47 13.57
N LEU A 102 4.95 -7.64 14.03
CA LEU A 102 3.64 -7.80 14.66
C LEU A 102 3.48 -6.96 15.93
N GLU A 103 4.51 -6.83 16.75
CA GLU A 103 4.48 -5.95 17.92
C GLU A 103 4.36 -4.47 17.52
N THR A 104 5.04 -4.06 16.46
CA THR A 104 5.04 -2.67 15.98
C THR A 104 3.71 -2.29 15.33
N THR A 105 3.09 -3.23 14.61
CA THR A 105 1.94 -2.92 13.74
C THR A 105 0.63 -3.47 14.27
N GLN A 106 0.66 -4.54 15.07
CA GLN A 106 -0.48 -5.26 15.67
C GLN A 106 -0.22 -5.58 17.16
N GLY A 107 0.56 -4.73 17.84
CA GLY A 107 0.76 -4.77 19.28
C GLY A 107 -0.45 -4.21 20.05
N GLU A 108 -0.47 -4.37 21.38
CA GLU A 108 -1.52 -3.80 22.24
C GLU A 108 -1.66 -2.27 22.07
N SER A 109 -0.55 -1.57 21.89
CA SER A 109 -0.55 -0.11 21.64
C SER A 109 -1.00 0.28 20.24
N ALA A 110 -0.88 -0.63 19.26
CA ALA A 110 -1.34 -0.36 17.90
C ALA A 110 -2.86 -0.35 17.79
N PHE A 111 -3.57 -1.03 18.71
CA PHE A 111 -5.03 -1.01 18.77
C PHE A 111 -5.56 0.42 18.96
N ASP A 112 -4.96 1.18 19.88
CA ASP A 112 -5.36 2.55 20.17
C ASP A 112 -5.10 3.48 18.98
N ASP A 113 -3.97 3.31 18.28
CA ASP A 113 -3.61 4.08 17.08
C ASP A 113 -4.62 3.87 15.94
N ASP A 114 -4.98 2.60 15.66
CA ASP A 114 -5.88 2.27 14.55
C ASP A 114 -7.36 2.55 14.85
N GLN A 115 -7.79 2.55 16.12
CA GLN A 115 -9.16 2.90 16.51
C GLN A 115 -9.40 4.41 16.54
N LEU A 116 -8.41 5.18 16.98
CA LEU A 116 -8.57 6.63 17.24
C LEU A 116 -8.19 7.50 16.04
N ASN A 117 -7.49 6.94 15.05
CA ASN A 117 -7.14 7.65 13.82
C ASN A 117 -7.80 6.99 12.58
N PRO A 118 -8.92 7.53 12.09
CA PRO A 118 -9.58 7.01 10.88
C PRO A 118 -8.72 7.05 9.61
N GLN A 119 -7.57 7.73 9.59
CA GLN A 119 -6.67 7.74 8.43
C GLN A 119 -5.57 6.68 8.47
N SER A 120 -5.31 6.04 9.63
CA SER A 120 -4.28 5.00 9.74
C SER A 120 -4.78 3.62 9.34
N SER A 121 -6.09 3.37 9.39
CA SER A 121 -6.69 2.10 9.00
C SER A 121 -6.90 2.01 7.48
N PRO A 122 -6.31 1.00 6.80
CA PRO A 122 -6.56 0.73 5.37
C PRO A 122 -8.03 0.45 5.04
N TRP A 123 -8.84 0.15 6.07
CA TRP A 123 -10.26 -0.19 5.96
C TRP A 123 -11.19 0.97 6.33
N ALA A 124 -10.66 2.07 6.89
CA ALA A 124 -11.48 3.19 7.33
C ALA A 124 -11.96 4.09 6.18
N TRP A 125 -11.28 4.09 5.02
CA TRP A 125 -11.68 4.85 3.83
C TRP A 125 -11.26 4.15 2.53
N PRO A 126 -12.09 4.07 1.46
CA PRO A 126 -13.46 4.55 1.29
C PRO A 126 -14.56 3.46 1.44
N LEU A 127 -14.25 2.28 2.01
CA LEU A 127 -15.19 1.14 2.03
C LEU A 127 -16.05 1.02 3.29
N TYR A 128 -15.82 1.82 4.34
CA TYR A 128 -16.78 1.89 5.45
C TYR A 128 -18.04 2.66 5.02
N ARG A 129 -19.02 1.94 4.50
CA ARG A 129 -20.40 2.40 4.32
C ARG A 129 -21.19 1.97 5.56
N PRO A 130 -21.51 2.87 6.50
CA PRO A 130 -22.35 2.52 7.65
C PRO A 130 -23.64 1.85 7.16
N ASN A 131 -24.04 0.76 7.82
CA ASN A 131 -25.30 0.07 7.50
C ASN A 131 -26.47 1.08 7.65
N PRO A 132 -27.29 1.33 6.61
CA PRO A 132 -28.28 2.42 6.60
C PRO A 132 -29.38 2.34 7.68
N ILE A 133 -29.48 1.23 8.42
CA ILE A 133 -30.50 1.00 9.44
C ILE A 133 -30.20 1.65 10.80
N TRP A 134 -29.05 2.31 10.95
CA TRP A 134 -28.66 3.00 12.19
C TRP A 134 -28.83 4.54 12.08
N GLN A 135 -29.83 5.00 11.33
CA GLN A 135 -30.24 6.42 11.27
C GLN A 135 -31.62 6.63 11.89
#